data_AF-A0A852V4Q9-F1
#
_entry.id   AF-A0A852V4Q9-F1
#
_cell.length_a   1.000
_cell.length_b   1.000
_cell.length_c   1.000
_cell.angle_alpha   90.00
_cell.angle_beta   90.00
_cell.angle_gamma   90.00
#
_symmetry.space_group_name_H-M   'P 1'
#
loop_
_entity.id
_entity.type
_entity.pdbx_description
1 polymer ?
#
loop_
_entity_poly.entity_id
_entity_poly.type
_entity_poly.pdbx_seq_one_letter_code
_entity_poly.pdbx_strand_id
1 'polypeptide(L)'
;MPGKSDKQQQDMAWRAIGGLVGLATAFVARKAIGFAWEKATGRKPPMDTESLDIDLSEAIGYAIVMGVGMQVAQIIAGRAARKRYDAWKAVKTAARDAVS
;
A
#
# COMPACT_ATOMS: atom_id res chain seq x y z
N MET A 1 -11.73 32.50 -21.69
CA MET A 1 -12.64 31.70 -20.84
C MET A 1 -12.34 30.24 -21.16
N PRO A 2 -11.72 29.43 -20.27
CA PRO A 2 -11.50 28.01 -20.55
C PRO A 2 -12.85 27.30 -20.67
N GLY A 3 -13.05 26.58 -21.79
CA GLY A 3 -14.30 25.90 -22.10
C GLY A 3 -14.52 24.70 -21.17
N LYS A 4 -15.78 24.35 -20.90
CA LYS A 4 -16.12 23.14 -20.10
C LYS A 4 -15.45 21.86 -20.63
N SER A 5 -15.16 21.81 -21.93
CA SER A 5 -14.44 20.72 -22.62
C SER A 5 -13.00 20.53 -22.16
N ASP A 6 -12.30 21.61 -21.78
CA ASP A 6 -10.88 21.56 -21.43
C ASP A 6 -10.72 20.97 -20.02
N LYS A 7 -11.64 21.33 -19.11
CA LYS A 7 -11.71 20.78 -17.76
C LYS A 7 -12.03 19.29 -17.78
N GLN A 8 -12.99 18.85 -18.62
CA GLN A 8 -13.33 17.43 -18.74
C GLN A 8 -12.17 16.58 -19.27
N GLN A 9 -11.43 17.08 -20.26
CA GLN A 9 -10.22 16.40 -20.77
C GLN A 9 -9.13 16.33 -19.70
N GLN A 10 -8.91 17.42 -18.97
CA GLN A 10 -7.96 17.46 -17.87
C GLN A 10 -8.35 16.47 -16.74
N ASP A 11 -9.64 16.41 -16.38
CA ASP A 11 -10.15 15.48 -15.38
C ASP A 11 -9.98 14.02 -15.83
N MET A 12 -10.23 13.72 -17.10
CA MET A 12 -9.98 12.38 -17.67
C MET A 12 -8.49 12.02 -17.66
N ALA A 13 -7.61 12.95 -18.01
CA ALA A 13 -6.16 12.73 -17.95
C ALA A 13 -5.70 12.43 -16.52
N TRP A 14 -6.17 13.19 -15.52
CA TRP A 14 -5.86 12.93 -14.13
C TRP A 14 -6.41 11.60 -13.62
N ARG A 15 -7.61 11.20 -14.07
CA ARG A 15 -8.18 9.90 -13.73
C ARG A 15 -7.38 8.75 -14.33
N ALA A 16 -6.91 8.89 -15.58
CA ALA A 16 -6.06 7.89 -16.23
C ALA A 16 -4.72 7.74 -15.50
N ILE A 17 -4.08 8.87 -15.13
CA ILE A 17 -2.85 8.86 -14.33
C ILE A 17 -3.11 8.20 -12.97
N GLY A 18 -4.18 8.58 -12.28
CA GLY A 18 -4.56 7.98 -10.99
C GLY A 18 -4.78 6.47 -11.11
N GLY A 19 -5.42 6.01 -12.18
CA GLY A 19 -5.59 4.59 -12.49
C GLY A 19 -4.26 3.86 -12.69
N LEU A 20 -3.36 4.42 -13.52
CA LEU A 20 -2.03 3.84 -13.76
C LEU A 20 -1.18 3.77 -12.48
N VAL A 21 -1.19 4.85 -11.68
CA VAL A 21 -0.50 4.87 -10.39
C VAL A 21 -1.09 3.84 -9.44
N GLY A 22 -2.42 3.68 -9.41
CA GLY A 22 -3.09 2.64 -8.64
C GLY A 22 -2.65 1.23 -9.04
N LEU A 23 -2.61 0.94 -10.35
CA LEU A 23 -2.15 -0.36 -10.87
C LEU A 23 -0.68 -0.62 -10.53
N ALA A 24 0.20 0.36 -10.73
CA ALA A 24 1.61 0.24 -10.38
C ALA A 24 1.79 -0.01 -8.87
N THR A 25 1.03 0.70 -8.03
CA THR A 25 1.04 0.52 -6.58
C THR A 25 0.59 -0.88 -6.20
N ALA A 26 -0.50 -1.39 -6.79
CA ALA A 26 -1.00 -2.73 -6.55
C ALA A 26 0.02 -3.81 -6.96
N PHE A 27 0.68 -3.64 -8.12
CA PHE A 27 1.71 -4.56 -8.59
C PHE A 27 2.91 -4.62 -7.62
N VAL A 28 3.42 -3.46 -7.19
CA VAL A 28 4.52 -3.37 -6.23
C VAL A 28 4.11 -3.97 -4.88
N ALA A 29 2.90 -3.68 -4.40
CA ALA A 29 2.37 -4.25 -3.16
C ALA A 29 2.32 -5.78 -3.22
N ARG A 30 1.79 -6.36 -4.32
CA ARG A 30 1.75 -7.81 -4.50
C ARG A 30 3.13 -8.45 -4.44
N LYS A 31 4.14 -7.82 -5.05
CA LYS A 31 5.52 -8.31 -5.03
C LYS A 31 6.16 -8.17 -3.65
N ALA A 32 5.91 -7.06 -2.95
CA ALA A 32 6.41 -6.84 -1.60
C ALA A 32 5.82 -7.84 -0.59
N ILE A 33 4.51 -8.09 -0.66
CA ILE A 33 3.83 -9.09 0.17
C ILE A 33 4.41 -10.48 -0.11
N GLY A 34 4.56 -10.86 -1.38
CA GLY A 34 5.13 -12.15 -1.75
C GLY A 34 6.56 -12.34 -1.24
N PHE A 35 7.40 -11.30 -1.37
CA PHE A 35 8.77 -11.31 -0.86
C PHE A 35 8.81 -11.40 0.67
N ALA A 36 7.97 -10.63 1.37
CA ALA A 36 7.89 -10.68 2.83
C ALA A 36 7.45 -12.07 3.30
N TRP A 37 6.50 -12.70 2.60
CA TRP A 37 6.03 -14.05 2.88
C TRP A 37 7.13 -15.10 2.71
N GLU A 38 7.81 -15.08 1.57
CA GLU A 38 8.92 -15.99 1.29
C GLU A 38 10.05 -15.81 2.30
N LYS A 39 10.33 -14.56 2.71
CA LYS A 39 11.36 -14.28 3.71
C LYS A 39 10.99 -14.74 5.11
N ALA A 40 9.72 -14.59 5.51
CA ALA A 40 9.25 -14.96 6.84
C ALA A 40 9.00 -16.47 6.99
N THR A 41 8.48 -17.12 5.95
CA THR A 41 8.02 -18.52 6.01
C THR A 41 8.94 -19.49 5.26
N GLY A 42 9.84 -19.00 4.41
CA GLY A 42 10.70 -19.82 3.56
C GLY A 42 9.96 -20.53 2.42
N ARG A 43 8.67 -20.25 2.20
CA ARG A 43 7.81 -20.92 1.21
C ARG A 43 7.28 -19.92 0.19
N LYS A 44 6.99 -20.39 -1.03
CA LYS A 44 6.32 -19.56 -2.04
C LYS A 44 4.93 -19.14 -1.52
N PRO A 45 4.50 -17.89 -1.75
CA PRO A 45 3.20 -17.39 -1.32
C PRO A 45 2.07 -18.32 -1.78
N PRO A 46 1.13 -18.69 -0.90
CA PRO A 46 -0.04 -19.48 -1.27
C PRO A 46 -0.95 -18.63 -2.15
N MET A 47 -0.71 -18.69 -3.46
CA MET A 47 -1.57 -18.07 -4.48
C MET A 47 -2.68 -19.02 -4.92
N ASP A 48 -2.57 -20.29 -4.56
CA ASP A 48 -3.59 -21.31 -4.80
C ASP A 48 -4.41 -21.51 -3.54
N THR A 49 -5.45 -20.68 -3.38
CA THR A 49 -6.47 -20.84 -2.34
C THR A 49 -7.47 -21.95 -2.65
N GLU A 50 -7.35 -22.61 -3.81
CA GLU A 50 -8.27 -23.64 -4.30
C GLU A 50 -7.93 -25.08 -3.88
N SER A 51 -6.79 -25.34 -3.25
CA SER A 51 -6.54 -26.67 -2.67
C SER A 51 -7.30 -26.81 -1.35
N LEU A 52 -8.45 -27.49 -1.40
CA LEU A 52 -9.27 -27.92 -0.26
C LEU A 52 -8.56 -28.88 0.72
N ASP A 53 -7.27 -29.15 0.53
CA ASP A 53 -6.45 -30.06 1.35
C ASP A 53 -5.78 -29.39 2.58
N ILE A 54 -6.19 -28.17 2.95
CA ILE A 54 -5.73 -27.55 4.21
C ILE A 54 -6.62 -28.06 5.36
N ASP A 55 -6.03 -28.83 6.27
CA ASP A 55 -6.68 -29.25 7.53
C ASP A 55 -7.13 -28.03 8.35
N LEU A 56 -8.25 -28.16 9.08
CA LEU A 56 -8.83 -27.06 9.88
C LEU A 56 -7.82 -26.44 10.88
N SER A 57 -6.93 -27.26 11.45
CA SER A 57 -5.86 -26.81 12.34
C SER A 57 -4.83 -25.94 11.62
N GLU A 58 -4.49 -26.28 10.39
CA GLU A 58 -3.57 -25.53 9.54
C GLU A 58 -4.22 -24.21 9.07
N ALA A 59 -5.51 -24.24 8.70
CA ALA A 59 -6.26 -23.03 8.37
C ALA A 59 -6.31 -22.03 9.55
N ILE A 60 -6.58 -22.53 10.77
CA ILE A 60 -6.58 -21.70 11.97
C ILE A 60 -5.18 -21.15 12.27
N GLY A 61 -4.13 -21.99 12.14
CA GLY A 61 -2.74 -21.56 12.29
C GLY A 61 -2.38 -20.43 11.32
N TYR A 62 -2.76 -20.58 10.05
CA TYR A 62 -2.57 -19.56 9.02
C TYR A 62 -3.33 -18.26 9.36
N ALA A 63 -4.59 -18.37 9.77
CA ALA A 63 -5.42 -17.22 10.14
C ALA A 63 -4.84 -16.42 11.31
N ILE A 64 -4.31 -17.09 12.33
CA ILE A 64 -3.65 -16.43 13.47
C ILE A 64 -2.37 -15.72 13.00
N VAL A 65 -1.52 -16.38 12.22
CA VAL A 65 -0.29 -15.78 11.69
C VAL A 65 -0.60 -14.56 10.83
N MET A 66 -1.61 -14.65 9.96
CA MET A 66 -2.04 -13.53 9.13
C MET A 66 -2.70 -12.41 9.95
N GLY A 67 -3.52 -12.75 10.93
CA GLY A 67 -4.16 -11.78 11.82
C GLY A 67 -3.13 -10.97 12.62
N VAL A 68 -2.19 -11.66 13.26
CA VAL A 68 -1.10 -11.02 14.02
C VAL A 68 -0.16 -10.26 13.09
N GLY A 69 0.24 -10.86 11.96
CA GLY A 69 1.11 -10.24 10.97
C GLY A 69 0.53 -8.95 10.40
N MET A 70 -0.76 -8.94 10.07
CA MET A 70 -1.45 -7.75 9.56
C MET A 70 -1.51 -6.64 10.61
N GLN A 71 -1.76 -6.97 11.88
CA GLN A 71 -1.80 -5.98 12.95
C GLN A 71 -0.42 -5.33 13.18
N VAL A 72 0.64 -6.14 13.17
CA VAL A 72 2.03 -5.64 13.25
C VAL A 72 2.34 -4.74 12.06
N ALA A 73 1.95 -5.16 10.85
CA ALA A 73 2.13 -4.36 9.64
C ALA A 73 1.43 -3.00 9.73
N GLN A 74 0.19 -2.95 10.24
CA GLN A 74 -0.54 -1.69 10.45
C GLN A 74 0.20 -0.74 11.40
N ILE A 75 0.76 -1.25 12.50
CA ILE A 75 1.51 -0.43 13.46
C ILE A 75 2.76 0.17 12.79
N ILE A 76 3.51 -0.65 12.05
CA ILE A 76 4.73 -0.21 11.35
C ILE A 76 4.36 0.82 10.26
N ALA A 77 3.33 0.54 9.46
CA ALA A 77 2.85 1.45 8.43
C ALA A 77 2.41 2.78 9.02
N GLY A 78 1.65 2.77 10.13
CA GLY A 78 1.23 3.99 10.82
C GLY A 78 2.41 4.82 11.34
N ARG A 79 3.42 4.17 11.91
CA ARG A 79 4.66 4.85 12.35
C ARG A 79 5.42 5.47 11.19
N ALA A 80 5.56 4.73 10.08
CA ALA A 80 6.22 5.23 8.88
C ALA A 80 5.48 6.43 8.27
N ALA A 81 4.15 6.34 8.17
CA ALA A 81 3.30 7.43 7.67
C ALA A 81 3.44 8.69 8.53
N ARG A 82 3.39 8.55 9.86
CA ARG A 82 3.55 9.66 10.80
C ARG A 82 4.92 10.34 10.64
N LYS A 83 6.01 9.57 10.63
CA LYS A 83 7.37 10.10 10.43
C LYS A 83 7.51 10.86 9.10
N ARG A 84 6.92 10.33 8.02
CA ARG A 84 6.99 10.97 6.69
C ARG A 84 6.19 12.27 6.65
N TYR A 85 5.03 12.29 7.30
CA TYR A 85 4.19 13.48 7.43
C TYR A 85 4.86 14.58 8.25
N ASP A 86 5.47 14.21 9.38
CA ASP A 86 6.20 15.16 10.23
C ASP A 86 7.39 15.78 9.48
N ALA A 87 8.13 14.97 8.70
CA ALA A 87 9.20 15.48 7.84
C ALA A 87 8.68 16.47 6.79
N TRP A 88 7.51 16.22 6.18
CA TRP A 88 6.88 17.14 5.25
C TRP A 88 6.42 18.44 5.92
N LYS A 89 5.86 18.36 7.13
CA LYS A 89 5.50 19.53 7.92
C LYS A 89 6.73 20.38 8.24
N ALA A 90 7.83 19.77 8.67
CA ALA A 90 9.06 20.47 9.00
C ALA A 90 9.59 21.29 7.80
N VAL A 91 9.61 20.67 6.61
CA VAL A 91 10.01 21.36 5.37
C VAL A 91 9.07 22.53 5.05
N LYS A 92 7.75 22.33 5.19
CA LYS A 92 6.75 23.37 4.90
C LYS A 92 6.84 24.55 5.88
N THR A 93 7.09 24.29 7.16
CA THR A 93 7.27 25.33 8.18
C THR A 93 8.54 26.13 7.90
N ALA A 94 9.68 25.45 7.68
CA ALA A 94 10.94 26.11 7.35
C ALA A 94 10.84 26.98 6.08
N ALA A 95 10.11 26.53 5.07
CA ALA A 95 9.89 27.30 3.85
C ALA A 95 8.98 28.53 4.06
N ARG A 96 8.03 28.47 5.01
CA ARG A 96 7.19 29.61 5.37
C ARG A 96 8.01 30.67 6.11
N ASP A 97 8.83 30.24 7.07
CA ASP A 97 9.63 31.14 7.91
C ASP A 97 10.75 31.83 7.11
N ALA A 98 11.23 31.23 6.02
CA ALA A 98 12.21 31.84 5.12
C ALA A 98 11.63 32.91 4.19
N VAL A 99 10.30 33.01 4.09
CA VAL A 99 9.59 33.95 3.18
C VAL A 99 8.93 35.11 3.94
N SER A 100 8.84 35.02 5.28
CA SER A 100 8.39 36.11 6.18
C SER A 100 9.55 36.98 6.63
#